data_AF-A0A4W5PJX8-F1
#
_entry.id   AF-A0A4W5PJX8-F1
#
_cell.length_a   1.000
_cell.length_b   1.000
_cell.length_c   1.000
_cell.angle_alpha   90.00
_cell.angle_beta   90.00
_cell.angle_gamma   90.00
#
_symmetry.space_group_name_H-M   'P 1'
#
loop_
_entity.id
_entity.type
_entity.pdbx_description
1 polymer ?
#
loop_
_entity_poly.entity_id
_entity_poly.type
_entity_poly.pdbx_seq_one_letter_code
_entity_poly.pdbx_strand_id
1 'polypeptide(L)'
;MDKNDTTTYSVQLYIYDLSRGMARNLSPIMLGKQLDGIWHSAIVVYGEEFYFGGVGISSCSPGGTMLGSPDTVVELGNTEVTEEIFMDYLSSLGENTYRGDKYRLFEHNCNTFTNEVAQFLTGRKIPSYITDLPSEVLSTPFGQILRPILDSIHIAPPGGNIINGRHS
;
A
#
# COMPACT_ATOMS: atom_id res chain seq x y z
N MET A 1 22.34 -36.22 6.53
CA MET A 1 22.06 -35.19 5.51
C MET A 1 20.92 -34.38 6.07
N ASP A 2 21.28 -33.34 6.81
CA ASP A 2 20.31 -32.48 7.48
C ASP A 2 19.62 -31.64 6.40
N LYS A 3 18.32 -31.87 6.21
CA LYS A 3 17.48 -30.89 5.52
C LYS A 3 17.39 -29.70 6.47
N ASN A 4 18.16 -28.66 6.19
CA ASN A 4 17.88 -27.34 6.72
C ASN A 4 16.55 -26.90 6.10
N ASP A 5 15.43 -27.28 6.71
CA ASP A 5 14.12 -26.69 6.38
C ASP A 5 14.17 -25.25 6.88
N THR A 6 14.61 -24.33 6.03
CA THR A 6 14.51 -22.91 6.31
C THR A 6 13.04 -22.56 6.44
N THR A 7 12.62 -22.08 7.61
CA THR A 7 11.25 -21.60 7.81
C THR A 7 10.99 -20.45 6.85
N THR A 8 9.92 -20.55 6.07
CA THR A 8 9.50 -19.49 5.16
C THR A 8 8.08 -19.04 5.47
N TYR A 9 7.76 -17.79 5.16
CA TYR A 9 6.47 -17.17 5.44
C TYR A 9 5.83 -16.69 4.15
N SER A 10 4.56 -17.02 3.93
CA SER A 10 3.81 -16.55 2.75
C SER A 10 3.60 -15.04 2.84
N VAL A 11 3.82 -14.37 1.72
CA VAL A 11 3.64 -12.92 1.54
C VAL A 11 2.56 -12.70 0.49
N GLN A 12 1.53 -11.96 0.88
CA GLN A 12 0.42 -11.60 0.01
C GLN A 12 0.34 -10.10 -0.18
N LEU A 13 -0.19 -9.70 -1.32
CA LEU A 13 -0.56 -8.33 -1.65
C LEU A 13 -2.08 -8.24 -1.64
N TYR A 14 -2.62 -7.40 -0.77
CA TYR A 14 -4.04 -7.05 -0.76
C TYR A 14 -4.24 -5.79 -1.60
N ILE A 15 -5.26 -5.80 -2.45
CA ILE A 15 -5.60 -4.70 -3.36
C ILE A 15 -7.07 -4.34 -3.16
N TYR A 16 -7.31 -3.04 -2.98
CA TYR A 16 -8.62 -2.44 -2.77
C TYR A 16 -8.87 -1.37 -3.83
N ASP A 17 -10.07 -1.34 -4.41
CA ASP A 17 -10.57 -0.21 -5.18
C ASP A 17 -11.32 0.75 -4.24
N LEU A 18 -10.66 1.85 -3.87
CA LEU A 18 -11.25 2.89 -3.03
C LEU A 18 -12.49 3.54 -3.67
N SER A 19 -12.63 3.45 -4.99
CA SER A 19 -13.80 3.96 -5.70
C SER A 19 -14.98 2.98 -5.74
N ARG A 20 -14.78 1.72 -5.34
CA ARG A 20 -15.78 0.65 -5.39
C ARG A 20 -16.45 0.54 -6.77
N GLY A 21 -15.66 0.56 -7.83
CA GLY A 21 -16.10 0.48 -9.23
C GLY A 21 -16.55 1.80 -9.83
N MET A 22 -16.63 2.90 -9.07
CA MET A 22 -17.03 4.20 -9.61
C MET A 22 -15.99 4.75 -10.59
N ALA A 23 -14.70 4.56 -10.33
CA ALA A 23 -13.65 5.03 -11.23
C ALA A 23 -13.79 4.41 -12.61
N ARG A 24 -14.05 3.09 -12.68
CA ARG A 24 -14.28 2.38 -13.95
C ARG A 24 -15.40 2.99 -14.79
N ASN A 25 -16.48 3.40 -14.15
CA ASN A 25 -17.66 3.91 -14.86
C ASN A 25 -17.55 5.41 -15.20
N LEU A 26 -16.87 6.20 -14.37
CA LEU A 26 -16.88 7.66 -14.47
C LEU A 26 -15.61 8.24 -15.08
N SER A 27 -14.47 7.54 -15.02
CA SER A 27 -13.20 8.08 -15.48
C SER A 27 -13.18 8.47 -16.97
N PRO A 28 -13.85 7.76 -17.91
CA PRO A 28 -13.84 8.18 -19.31
C PRO A 28 -14.46 9.56 -19.52
N ILE A 29 -15.52 9.88 -18.76
CA ILE A 29 -16.23 11.15 -18.84
C ILE A 29 -15.48 12.25 -18.09
N MET A 30 -14.90 11.93 -16.92
CA MET A 30 -14.24 12.93 -16.06
C MET A 30 -12.81 13.24 -16.48
N LEU A 31 -12.05 12.20 -16.86
CA LEU A 31 -10.62 12.29 -17.16
C LEU A 31 -10.31 12.22 -18.66
N GLY A 32 -11.29 11.86 -19.50
CA GLY A 32 -11.04 11.51 -20.90
C GLY A 32 -10.20 10.23 -21.05
N LYS A 33 -10.11 9.42 -19.98
CA LYS A 33 -9.22 8.26 -19.89
C LYS A 33 -9.86 7.16 -19.04
N GLN A 34 -9.74 5.91 -19.49
CA GLN A 34 -10.21 4.75 -18.73
C GLN A 34 -9.23 4.46 -17.59
N LEU A 35 -9.76 4.39 -16.36
CA LEU A 35 -9.09 3.88 -15.17
C LEU A 35 -9.95 2.75 -14.62
N ASP A 36 -9.34 1.63 -14.21
CA ASP A 36 -10.09 0.46 -13.76
C ASP A 36 -10.44 0.47 -12.26
N GLY A 37 -9.85 1.40 -11.50
CA GLY A 37 -10.02 1.56 -10.06
C GLY A 37 -9.11 2.65 -9.49
N ILE A 38 -9.32 3.00 -8.22
CA ILE A 38 -8.39 3.79 -7.41
C ILE A 38 -7.74 2.87 -6.40
N TRP A 39 -6.52 2.45 -6.70
CA TRP A 39 -5.87 1.36 -6.00
C TRP A 39 -5.26 1.80 -4.67
N HIS A 40 -5.68 1.13 -3.60
CA HIS A 40 -4.97 1.06 -2.34
C HIS A 40 -4.42 -0.36 -2.16
N SER A 41 -3.18 -0.49 -1.72
CA SER A 41 -2.59 -1.79 -1.45
C SER A 41 -1.97 -1.89 -0.06
N ALA A 42 -1.87 -3.13 0.41
CA ALA A 42 -1.23 -3.51 1.67
C ALA A 42 -0.48 -4.84 1.53
N ILE A 43 0.54 -5.06 2.37
CA ILE A 43 1.24 -6.34 2.48
C ILE A 43 0.64 -7.15 3.60
N VAL A 44 0.34 -8.42 3.36
CA VAL A 44 -0.06 -9.38 4.39
C VAL A 44 1.04 -10.42 4.58
N VAL A 45 1.57 -10.51 5.79
CA VAL A 45 2.62 -11.44 6.19
C VAL A 45 2.55 -11.65 7.71
N TYR A 46 2.98 -12.81 8.21
CA TYR A 46 2.92 -13.17 9.65
C TYR A 46 1.50 -13.09 10.26
N GLY A 47 0.46 -13.17 9.42
CA GLY A 47 -0.93 -13.07 9.87
C GLY A 47 -1.44 -11.64 10.09
N GLU A 48 -0.65 -10.63 9.72
CA GLU A 48 -1.01 -9.20 9.85
C GLU A 48 -0.93 -8.49 8.49
N GLU A 49 -1.75 -7.46 8.33
CA GLU A 49 -1.79 -6.55 7.19
C GLU A 49 -1.08 -5.24 7.53
N PHE A 50 -0.19 -4.80 6.65
CA PHE A 50 0.66 -3.63 6.82
C PHE A 50 0.47 -2.64 5.66
N TYR A 51 0.21 -1.38 5.99
CA TYR A 51 -0.01 -0.33 5.01
C TYR A 51 0.53 1.02 5.48
N PHE A 52 0.72 1.93 4.53
CA PHE A 52 1.13 3.31 4.81
C PHE A 52 0.00 4.28 4.47
N GLY A 53 -0.25 5.23 5.37
CA GLY A 53 -1.21 6.30 5.18
C GLY A 53 -0.77 7.62 5.80
N GLY A 54 -1.67 8.60 5.84
CA GLY A 54 -1.41 9.93 6.40
C GLY A 54 -1.04 9.93 7.90
N VAL A 55 -1.25 8.82 8.60
CA VAL A 55 -0.87 8.63 10.02
C VAL A 55 0.46 7.90 10.20
N GLY A 56 1.10 7.45 9.12
CA GLY A 56 2.31 6.63 9.14
C GLY A 56 2.03 5.17 8.78
N ILE A 57 3.02 4.31 9.04
CA ILE A 57 2.88 2.86 8.88
C ILE A 57 1.94 2.32 9.96
N SER A 58 0.92 1.59 9.53
CA SER A 58 -0.08 0.97 10.40
C SER A 58 -0.22 -0.51 10.09
N SER A 59 -0.67 -1.27 11.09
CA SER A 59 -1.06 -2.67 10.91
C SER A 59 -2.45 -2.98 11.45
N CYS A 60 -3.06 -4.03 10.91
CA CYS A 60 -4.29 -4.62 11.43
C CYS A 60 -4.35 -6.10 11.06
N SER A 61 -5.33 -6.82 11.61
CA SER A 61 -5.67 -8.14 11.07
C SER A 61 -6.10 -8.01 9.59
N PRO A 62 -5.86 -9.03 8.74
CA PRO A 62 -6.16 -8.97 7.32
C PRO A 62 -7.63 -8.63 7.02
N GLY A 63 -7.86 -7.57 6.26
CA GLY A 63 -9.19 -7.00 5.97
C GLY A 63 -9.84 -6.30 7.18
N GLY A 64 -9.07 -5.95 8.20
CA GLY A 64 -9.53 -5.39 9.47
C GLY A 64 -9.80 -3.89 9.47
N THR A 65 -9.48 -3.18 8.38
CA THR A 65 -9.83 -1.77 8.23
C THR A 65 -11.31 -1.60 7.84
N MET A 66 -11.80 -0.35 7.85
CA MET A 66 -13.13 -0.03 7.31
C MET A 66 -13.32 -0.34 5.82
N LEU A 67 -12.25 -0.62 5.09
CA LEU A 67 -12.35 -1.07 3.70
C LEU A 67 -12.97 -2.47 3.61
N GLY A 68 -12.84 -3.30 4.65
CA GLY A 68 -13.32 -4.67 4.70
C GLY A 68 -12.40 -5.62 3.94
N SER A 69 -12.97 -6.63 3.28
CA SER A 69 -12.21 -7.59 2.48
C SER A 69 -11.58 -6.95 1.24
N PRO A 70 -10.38 -7.39 0.81
CA PRO A 70 -9.76 -6.90 -0.41
C PRO A 70 -10.54 -7.33 -1.65
N ASP A 71 -10.51 -6.49 -2.69
CA ASP A 71 -11.07 -6.81 -4.01
C ASP A 71 -10.22 -7.85 -4.74
N THR A 72 -8.91 -7.88 -4.46
CA THR A 72 -7.98 -8.86 -5.04
C THR A 72 -6.87 -9.20 -4.06
N VAL A 73 -6.52 -10.49 -3.99
CA VAL A 73 -5.35 -11.01 -3.26
C VAL A 73 -4.37 -11.57 -4.28
N VAL A 74 -3.11 -11.16 -4.21
CA VAL A 74 -2.03 -11.64 -5.08
C VAL A 74 -0.95 -12.28 -4.23
N GLU A 75 -0.59 -13.53 -4.55
CA GLU A 75 0.54 -14.22 -3.92
C GLU A 75 1.86 -13.64 -4.43
N LEU A 76 2.64 -13.02 -3.54
CA LEU A 76 3.96 -12.51 -3.87
C LEU A 76 5.05 -13.57 -3.70
N GLY A 77 4.76 -14.66 -2.99
CA GLY A 77 5.68 -15.78 -2.76
C GLY A 77 5.98 -15.94 -1.28
N ASN A 78 7.20 -16.38 -0.97
CA ASN A 78 7.61 -16.63 0.40
C ASN A 78 8.84 -15.78 0.75
N THR A 79 8.97 -15.43 2.03
CA THR A 79 10.13 -14.76 2.59
C THR A 79 10.79 -15.63 3.66
N GLU A 80 12.11 -15.53 3.79
CA GLU A 80 12.90 -16.08 4.91
C GLU A 80 13.16 -15.01 5.99
N VAL A 81 12.77 -13.75 5.72
CA VAL A 81 12.84 -12.68 6.73
C VAL A 81 11.97 -13.08 7.91
N THR A 82 12.47 -12.89 9.12
CA THR A 82 11.68 -13.16 10.33
C THR A 82 10.79 -11.97 10.65
N GLU A 83 9.72 -12.21 11.41
CA GLU A 83 8.84 -11.15 11.89
C GLU A 83 9.62 -10.07 12.65
N GLU A 84 10.56 -10.45 13.51
CA GLU A 84 11.43 -9.52 14.25
C GLU A 84 12.21 -8.58 13.32
N ILE A 85 12.92 -9.14 12.33
CA ILE A 85 13.70 -8.34 11.37
C ILE A 85 12.77 -7.44 10.55
N PHE A 86 11.59 -7.93 10.19
CA PHE A 86 10.61 -7.16 9.44
C PHE A 86 10.07 -5.98 10.26
N MET A 87 9.77 -6.19 11.54
CA MET A 87 9.27 -5.13 12.42
C MET A 87 10.34 -4.07 12.68
N ASP A 88 11.62 -4.45 12.84
CA ASP A 88 12.74 -3.51 12.94
C ASP A 88 12.88 -2.67 11.65
N TYR A 89 12.75 -3.32 10.48
CA TYR A 89 12.76 -2.63 9.20
C TYR A 89 11.60 -1.63 9.08
N LEU A 90 10.37 -2.03 9.41
CA LEU A 90 9.21 -1.14 9.40
C LEU A 90 9.37 0.02 10.39
N SER A 91 9.94 -0.25 11.57
CA SER A 91 10.21 0.80 12.55
C SER A 91 11.16 1.86 11.98
N SER A 92 12.28 1.42 11.39
CA SER A 92 13.25 2.31 10.73
C SER A 92 12.63 3.13 9.59
N LEU A 93 11.79 2.49 8.77
CA LEU A 93 11.02 3.19 7.72
C LEU A 93 10.09 4.24 8.31
N GLY A 94 9.35 3.89 9.37
CA GLY A 94 8.36 4.74 10.01
C GLY A 94 8.97 5.96 10.72
N GLU A 95 10.21 5.87 11.20
CA GLU A 95 10.96 6.99 11.77
C GLU A 95 11.51 7.96 10.71
N ASN A 96 11.72 7.47 9.48
CA ASN A 96 12.40 8.20 8.43
C ASN A 96 11.46 8.50 7.25
N THR A 97 11.42 7.59 6.28
CA THR A 97 10.82 7.81 4.97
C THR A 97 9.29 7.73 4.98
N TYR A 98 8.70 6.95 5.88
CA TYR A 98 7.27 6.65 5.94
C TYR A 98 6.59 7.19 7.20
N ARG A 99 7.00 8.39 7.63
CA ARG A 99 6.25 9.20 8.59
C ARG A 99 4.95 9.72 7.96
N GLY A 100 3.89 9.87 8.75
CA GLY A 100 2.57 10.30 8.24
C GLY A 100 2.59 11.64 7.49
N ASP A 101 3.39 12.60 7.96
CA ASP A 101 3.58 13.91 7.31
C ASP A 101 4.35 13.86 5.99
N LYS A 102 4.99 12.72 5.67
CA LYS A 102 5.64 12.45 4.39
C LYS A 102 4.67 11.88 3.34
N TYR A 103 3.44 11.52 3.72
CA TYR A 103 2.46 11.01 2.77
C TYR A 103 2.16 12.04 1.67
N ARG A 104 2.25 11.62 0.41
CA ARG A 104 1.89 12.38 -0.79
C ARG A 104 1.10 11.47 -1.72
N LEU A 105 -0.13 11.85 -2.05
CA LEU A 105 -1.05 10.99 -2.80
C LEU A 105 -0.45 10.42 -4.09
N PHE A 106 0.35 11.21 -4.82
CA PHE A 106 0.92 10.77 -6.10
C PHE A 106 2.35 10.24 -6.05
N GLU A 107 3.15 10.76 -5.12
CA GLU A 107 4.61 10.53 -5.13
C GLU A 107 5.06 9.57 -4.03
N HIS A 108 4.33 9.51 -2.92
CA HIS A 108 4.73 8.75 -1.73
C HIS A 108 3.51 8.30 -0.92
N ASN A 109 2.93 7.17 -1.32
CA ASN A 109 1.62 6.70 -0.87
C ASN A 109 1.66 5.22 -0.43
N CYS A 110 0.50 4.64 -0.14
CA CYS A 110 0.39 3.22 0.23
C CYS A 110 1.03 2.27 -0.81
N ASN A 111 0.95 2.58 -2.10
CA ASN A 111 1.46 1.73 -3.17
C ASN A 111 2.99 1.82 -3.28
N THR A 112 3.59 2.99 -3.02
CA THR A 112 5.06 3.12 -2.97
C THR A 112 5.63 2.32 -1.80
N PHE A 113 5.02 2.45 -0.62
CA PHE A 113 5.34 1.65 0.56
C PHE A 113 5.23 0.14 0.28
N THR A 114 4.07 -0.28 -0.23
CA THR A 114 3.77 -1.70 -0.49
C THR A 114 4.74 -2.29 -1.50
N ASN A 115 5.13 -1.52 -2.53
CA ASN A 115 6.13 -1.95 -3.50
C ASN A 115 7.54 -2.08 -2.91
N GLU A 116 7.95 -1.19 -2.01
CA GLU A 116 9.25 -1.27 -1.34
C GLU A 116 9.30 -2.48 -0.39
N VAL A 117 8.25 -2.68 0.41
CA VAL A 117 8.14 -3.82 1.32
C VAL A 117 8.08 -5.15 0.57
N ALA A 118 7.33 -5.23 -0.53
CA ALA A 118 7.29 -6.42 -1.38
C ALA A 118 8.70 -6.80 -1.87
N GLN A 119 9.48 -5.81 -2.30
CA GLN A 119 10.86 -6.04 -2.77
C GLN A 119 11.78 -6.45 -1.62
N PHE A 120 11.65 -5.85 -0.44
CA PHE A 120 12.42 -6.26 0.74
C PHE A 120 12.15 -7.72 1.13
N LEU A 121 10.88 -8.12 1.19
CA LEU A 121 10.49 -9.46 1.64
C LEU A 121 10.74 -10.54 0.58
N THR A 122 10.50 -10.26 -0.69
CA THR A 122 10.42 -11.30 -1.74
C THR A 122 11.31 -11.04 -2.96
N GLY A 123 11.95 -9.88 -3.03
CA GLY A 123 12.67 -9.43 -4.23
C GLY A 123 11.77 -9.08 -5.42
N ARG A 124 10.44 -9.08 -5.25
CA ARG A 124 9.47 -8.82 -6.31
C ARG A 124 8.79 -7.47 -6.13
N LYS A 125 8.47 -6.84 -7.25
CA LYS A 125 7.63 -5.64 -7.31
C LYS A 125 6.15 -6.01 -7.36
N ILE A 126 5.31 -5.08 -6.96
CA ILE A 126 3.85 -5.21 -7.16
C ILE A 126 3.48 -4.88 -8.62
N PRO A 127 2.28 -5.28 -9.10
CA PRO A 127 1.85 -4.98 -10.46
C PRO A 127 1.90 -3.49 -10.80
N SER A 128 2.48 -3.15 -11.96
CA SER A 128 2.77 -1.76 -12.31
C SER A 128 1.50 -0.90 -12.50
N TYR A 129 0.37 -1.51 -12.90
CA TYR A 129 -0.90 -0.78 -13.02
C TYR A 129 -1.37 -0.13 -11.70
N ILE A 130 -0.87 -0.60 -10.56
CA ILE A 130 -1.10 -0.02 -9.23
C ILE A 130 -0.16 1.17 -8.99
N THR A 131 1.14 1.01 -9.28
CA THR A 131 2.16 2.05 -9.06
C THR A 131 2.10 3.17 -10.09
N ASP A 132 1.61 2.90 -11.30
CA ASP A 132 1.56 3.83 -12.42
C ASP A 132 0.29 4.71 -12.39
N LEU A 133 -0.72 4.33 -11.60
CA LEU A 133 -2.01 5.04 -11.50
C LEU A 133 -1.86 6.56 -11.23
N PRO A 134 -0.99 7.03 -10.31
CA PRO A 134 -0.70 8.45 -10.15
C PRO A 134 -0.32 9.17 -11.45
N SER A 135 0.62 8.59 -12.21
CA SER A 135 1.08 9.15 -13.47
C SER A 135 -0.02 9.13 -14.53
N GLU A 136 -0.83 8.07 -14.55
CA GLU A 136 -1.98 7.96 -15.44
C GLU A 136 -3.00 9.07 -15.20
N VAL A 137 -3.30 9.41 -13.94
CA VAL A 137 -4.19 10.52 -13.56
C VAL A 137 -3.57 11.87 -13.93
N LEU A 138 -2.32 12.10 -13.55
CA LEU A 138 -1.62 13.37 -13.80
C LEU A 138 -1.36 13.62 -15.29
N SER A 139 -1.34 12.60 -16.14
CA SER A 139 -1.23 12.76 -17.59
C SER A 139 -2.47 13.44 -18.24
N THR A 140 -3.56 13.61 -17.49
CA THR A 140 -4.81 14.19 -18.00
C THR A 140 -4.95 15.68 -17.67
N PRO A 141 -5.62 16.49 -18.50
CA PRO A 141 -5.89 17.91 -18.19
C PRO A 141 -6.62 18.09 -16.86
N PHE A 142 -7.57 17.21 -16.55
CA PHE A 142 -8.29 17.22 -15.28
C PHE A 142 -7.37 16.95 -14.09
N GLY A 143 -6.48 15.95 -14.20
CA GLY A 143 -5.49 15.65 -13.16
C GLY A 143 -4.55 16.81 -12.89
N GLN A 144 -4.13 17.55 -13.93
CA GLN A 144 -3.31 18.76 -13.76
C GLN A 144 -4.07 19.89 -13.07
N ILE A 145 -5.34 20.10 -13.41
CA ILE A 145 -6.19 21.12 -12.77
C ILE A 145 -6.42 20.81 -11.29
N LEU A 146 -6.68 19.53 -10.95
CA LEU A 146 -6.95 19.12 -9.58
C LEU A 146 -5.72 18.81 -8.75
N ARG A 147 -4.51 18.80 -9.33
CA ARG A 147 -3.27 18.46 -8.63
C ARG A 147 -3.13 19.17 -7.27
N PRO A 148 -3.35 20.49 -7.13
CA PRO A 148 -3.21 21.16 -5.82
C PRO A 148 -4.18 20.63 -4.76
N ILE A 149 -5.39 20.24 -5.16
CA ILE A 149 -6.39 19.67 -4.25
C ILE A 149 -5.99 18.23 -3.90
N LEU A 150 -5.60 17.43 -4.89
CA LEU A 150 -5.21 16.04 -4.72
C LEU A 150 -3.93 15.89 -3.87
N ASP A 151 -3.00 16.84 -3.97
CA ASP A 151 -1.78 16.90 -3.13
C ASP A 151 -2.10 17.14 -1.64
N SER A 152 -3.26 17.73 -1.33
CA SER A 152 -3.73 17.94 0.06
C SER A 152 -4.47 16.73 0.65
N ILE A 153 -4.74 15.69 -0.15
CA ILE A 153 -5.47 14.51 0.30
C ILE A 153 -4.51 13.52 0.97
N HIS A 154 -4.86 13.14 2.19
CA HIS A 154 -4.19 12.08 2.93
C HIS A 154 -5.14 10.88 3.07
N ILE A 155 -4.69 9.71 2.62
CA ILE A 155 -5.45 8.46 2.76
C ILE A 155 -4.98 7.77 4.04
N ALA A 156 -5.91 7.45 4.93
CA ALA A 156 -5.64 6.66 6.13
C ALA A 156 -6.89 5.82 6.45
N PRO A 157 -6.98 4.56 5.96
CA PRO A 157 -8.08 3.67 6.29
C PRO A 157 -8.20 3.48 7.81
N PRO A 158 -9.36 3.80 8.43
CA PRO A 158 -9.54 3.59 9.86
C PRO A 158 -9.55 2.09 10.19
N GLY A 159 -9.04 1.73 11.37
CA GLY A 159 -9.04 0.36 11.90
C GLY A 159 -7.65 -0.23 12.17
N GLY A 160 -6.58 0.40 11.68
CA GLY A 160 -5.20 0.01 11.98
C GLY A 160 -4.60 0.67 13.22
N ASN A 161 -3.59 0.02 13.77
CA ASN A 161 -2.73 0.51 14.85
C ASN A 161 -1.42 1.04 14.27
N ILE A 162 -0.97 2.21 14.74
CA ILE A 162 0.29 2.82 14.28
C ILE A 162 1.47 2.10 14.93
N ILE A 163 2.41 1.60 14.12
CA ILE A 163 3.53 0.76 14.61
C ILE A 163 4.53 1.55 15.48
N ASN A 164 4.72 2.84 15.21
CA ASN A 164 5.65 3.72 15.95
C ASN A 164 4.94 4.85 16.75
N GLY A 165 3.65 4.67 17.08
CA GLY A 165 2.82 5.71 17.71
C GLY A 165 3.11 6.03 19.18
N ARG A 166 4.22 5.56 19.75
CA ARG A 166 4.60 5.82 21.15
C ARG A 166 6.04 6.29 21.23
N HIS A 167 6.25 7.60 21.18
CA HIS A 167 7.18 8.33 22.04
C HIS A 167 6.81 9.82 22.00
N SER A 168 6.01 10.24 22.98
CA SER A 168 5.88 11.62 23.44
C SER A 168 5.70 11.57 24.94
#